data_AF-A0A0H5NHQ7-F1
#
_entry.id   AF-A0A0H5NHQ7-F1
#
_cell.length_a   1.000
_cell.length_b   1.000
_cell.length_c   1.000
_cell.angle_alpha   90.00
_cell.angle_beta   90.00
_cell.angle_gamma   90.00
#
_symmetry.space_group_name_H-M   'P 1'
#
loop_
_entity.id
_entity.type
_entity.pdbx_description
1 polymer ?
#
loop_
_entity_poly.entity_id
_entity_poly.type
_entity_poly.pdbx_seq_one_letter_code
_entity_poly.pdbx_strand_id
1 'polypeptide(L)'
;MGIAALILWILTAAGGLLMFAVWIAKGGARQPRTTHLPLPVLFGHLLLAVAGLIVWIVYLLTDHDALAWIAFVLLLPVALLGAVMLLRWLPVRRERAAAAATDGPPERHFPVVVVLGHGVFAVATVILVLATALEVGN
;
A
#
# COMPACT_ATOMS: atom_id res chain seq x y z
N MET A 1 -16.48 2.65 -13.69
CA MET A 1 -15.84 3.15 -12.44
C MET A 1 -14.30 3.34 -12.51
N GLY A 2 -13.67 3.16 -13.67
CA GLY A 2 -12.20 3.01 -13.76
C GLY A 2 -11.32 4.21 -13.39
N ILE A 3 -11.72 5.43 -13.75
CA ILE A 3 -10.95 6.66 -13.43
C ILE A 3 -10.95 6.94 -11.93
N ALA A 4 -12.08 6.69 -11.24
CA ALA A 4 -12.14 6.85 -9.79
C ALA A 4 -11.20 5.87 -9.08
N ALA A 5 -11.13 4.62 -9.54
CA ALA A 5 -10.16 3.64 -9.06
C ALA A 5 -8.72 4.11 -9.29
N LEU A 6 -8.41 4.68 -10.46
CA LEU A 6 -7.09 5.22 -10.79
C LEU A 6 -6.69 6.34 -9.82
N ILE A 7 -7.57 7.32 -9.61
CA ILE A 7 -7.31 8.44 -8.68
C ILE A 7 -7.02 7.91 -7.27
N LEU A 8 -7.88 7.03 -6.75
CA LEU A 8 -7.71 6.44 -5.42
C LEU A 8 -6.43 5.60 -5.32
N TRP A 9 -6.07 4.86 -6.37
CA TRP A 9 -4.84 4.09 -6.40
C TRP A 9 -3.61 5.00 -6.37
N ILE A 10 -3.60 6.10 -7.13
CA ILE A 10 -2.53 7.10 -7.10
C ILE A 10 -2.40 7.73 -5.70
N LEU A 11 -3.52 8.12 -5.07
CA LEU A 11 -3.52 8.65 -3.70
C LEU A 11 -2.99 7.62 -2.69
N THR A 12 -3.40 6.37 -2.83
CA THR A 12 -2.90 5.25 -2.00
C THR A 12 -1.39 5.07 -2.18
N ALA A 13 -0.91 5.06 -3.42
CA ALA A 13 0.51 4.94 -3.75
C ALA A 13 1.34 6.11 -3.20
N ALA A 14 0.83 7.34 -3.30
CA ALA A 14 1.47 8.52 -2.73
C ALA A 14 1.59 8.41 -1.19
N GLY A 15 0.54 7.97 -0.51
CA GLY A 15 0.60 7.68 0.93
C GLY A 15 1.63 6.60 1.29
N GLY A 16 1.70 5.53 0.49
CA GLY A 16 2.70 4.46 0.63
C GLY A 16 4.14 4.96 0.44
N LEU A 17 4.38 5.78 -0.58
CA LEU A 17 5.69 6.39 -0.86
C LEU A 17 6.13 7.37 0.22
N LEU A 18 5.20 8.15 0.80
CA LEU A 18 5.49 9.01 1.94
C LEU A 18 5.97 8.19 3.14
N MET A 19 5.26 7.11 3.50
CA MET A 19 5.69 6.22 4.58
C MET A 19 7.04 5.57 4.28
N PHE A 20 7.27 5.14 3.04
CA PHE A 20 8.55 4.59 2.60
C PHE A 20 9.69 5.62 2.72
N ALA A 21 9.45 6.87 2.30
CA ALA A 21 10.42 7.95 2.45
C ALA A 21 10.77 8.23 3.91
N VAL A 22 9.77 8.25 4.80
CA VAL A 22 9.98 8.36 6.26
C VAL A 22 10.81 7.17 6.77
N TRP A 23 10.49 5.95 6.35
CA TRP A 23 11.22 4.75 6.76
C TRP A 23 12.70 4.81 6.34
N ILE A 24 13.00 5.25 5.11
CA ILE A 24 14.37 5.46 4.63
C ILE A 24 15.07 6.57 5.41
N ALA A 25 14.42 7.73 5.60
CA ALA A 25 14.98 8.88 6.30
C ALA A 25 15.32 8.56 7.77
N LYS A 26 14.56 7.64 8.39
CA LYS A 26 14.77 7.14 9.75
C LYS A 26 15.69 5.91 9.81
N GLY A 27 16.35 5.55 8.71
CA GLY A 27 17.43 4.57 8.69
C GLY A 27 17.02 3.12 8.48
N GLY A 28 15.77 2.84 8.06
CA GLY A 28 15.27 1.47 7.93
C GLY A 28 16.07 0.58 6.98
N ALA A 29 16.62 1.13 5.89
CA ALA A 29 17.50 0.39 4.98
C ALA A 29 18.92 0.18 5.54
N ARG A 30 19.38 1.05 6.44
CA ARG A 30 20.74 1.03 7.00
C ARG A 30 20.84 0.15 8.25
N GLN A 31 19.73 -0.04 8.95
CA GLN A 31 19.67 -0.76 10.22
C GLN A 31 18.55 -1.82 10.22
N PRO A 32 18.65 -2.87 9.37
CA PRO A 32 17.57 -3.85 9.17
C PRO A 32 17.17 -4.61 10.44
N ARG A 33 18.03 -4.66 11.47
CA ARG A 33 17.72 -5.26 12.78
C ARG A 33 16.76 -4.44 13.64
N THR A 34 16.55 -3.17 13.29
CA THR A 34 15.72 -2.24 14.07
C THR A 34 14.31 -2.08 13.51
N THR A 35 14.01 -2.60 12.32
CA THR A 35 12.68 -2.55 11.70
C THR A 35 11.91 -3.84 11.97
N HIS A 36 10.63 -3.71 12.31
CA HIS A 36 9.68 -4.82 12.41
C HIS A 36 9.06 -5.18 11.06
N LEU A 37 9.25 -4.34 10.04
CA LEU A 37 8.82 -4.58 8.66
C LEU A 37 9.84 -5.47 7.92
N PRO A 38 9.45 -6.68 7.47
CA PRO A 38 10.34 -7.52 6.67
C PRO A 38 10.61 -6.86 5.32
N LEU A 39 11.88 -6.71 4.95
CA LEU A 39 12.28 -6.09 3.68
C LEU A 39 11.63 -6.76 2.45
N PRO A 40 11.56 -8.10 2.34
CA PRO A 40 10.91 -8.74 1.19
C PRO A 40 9.42 -8.38 1.08
N VAL A 41 8.73 -8.22 2.22
CA VAL A 41 7.31 -7.83 2.25
C VAL A 41 7.13 -6.38 1.83
N LEU A 42 7.98 -5.47 2.33
CA LEU A 42 7.94 -4.05 2.00
C LEU A 42 8.20 -3.80 0.50
N PHE A 43 9.29 -4.35 -0.03
CA PHE A 43 9.63 -4.20 -1.44
C PHE A 43 8.65 -4.96 -2.35
N GLY A 44 8.22 -6.16 -1.94
CA GLY A 44 7.21 -6.92 -2.68
C GLY A 44 5.89 -6.15 -2.79
N HIS A 45 5.41 -5.55 -1.70
CA HIS A 45 4.23 -4.71 -1.71
C HIS A 45 4.39 -3.51 -2.67
N LEU A 46 5.50 -2.78 -2.58
CA LEU A 46 5.76 -1.61 -3.42
C LEU A 46 5.81 -1.97 -4.91
N LEU A 47 6.58 -3.02 -5.26
CA LEU A 47 6.75 -3.45 -6.65
C LEU A 47 5.44 -3.97 -7.23
N LEU A 48 4.69 -4.79 -6.48
CA LEU A 48 3.38 -5.28 -6.92
C LEU A 48 2.36 -4.15 -7.06
N ALA A 49 2.37 -3.16 -6.16
CA ALA A 49 1.47 -2.01 -6.24
C ALA A 49 1.72 -1.17 -7.50
N VAL A 50 2.99 -0.93 -7.84
CA VAL A 50 3.38 -0.21 -9.06
C VAL A 50 3.05 -1.04 -10.30
N ALA A 51 3.37 -2.34 -10.32
CA ALA A 51 3.06 -3.21 -11.44
C ALA A 51 1.55 -3.29 -11.70
N GLY A 52 0.74 -3.46 -10.66
CA GLY A 52 -0.72 -3.44 -10.76
C GLY A 52 -1.26 -2.11 -11.29
N LEU A 53 -0.71 -0.98 -10.82
CA LEU A 53 -1.10 0.35 -11.30
C LEU A 53 -0.78 0.54 -12.78
N ILE A 54 0.37 0.06 -13.25
CA ILE A 54 0.74 0.09 -14.66
C ILE A 54 -0.25 -0.75 -15.48
N VAL A 55 -0.54 -1.98 -15.05
CA VAL A 55 -1.53 -2.84 -15.72
C VAL A 55 -2.90 -2.16 -15.78
N TRP A 56 -3.32 -1.50 -14.71
CA TRP A 56 -4.57 -0.74 -14.67
C TRP A 56 -4.60 0.43 -15.65
N ILE A 57 -3.50 1.19 -15.75
CA ILE A 57 -3.38 2.28 -16.73
C ILE A 57 -3.45 1.73 -18.15
N VAL A 58 -2.76 0.61 -18.45
CA VAL A 58 -2.82 -0.02 -19.77
C VAL A 58 -4.24 -0.52 -20.07
N TYR A 59 -4.93 -1.10 -19.09
CA TYR A 59 -6.35 -1.43 -19.22
C TYR A 59 -7.16 -0.21 -19.65
N LEU A 60 -7.06 0.92 -18.94
CA LEU A 60 -7.82 2.14 -19.28
C LEU A 60 -7.50 2.72 -20.66
N LEU A 61 -6.31 2.43 -21.21
CA LEU A 61 -5.90 2.90 -22.54
C LEU A 61 -6.32 1.97 -23.67
N THR A 62 -6.44 0.67 -23.38
CA THR A 62 -6.63 -0.38 -24.41
C THR A 62 -8.01 -1.03 -24.35
N ASP A 63 -8.71 -0.87 -23.22
CA ASP A 63 -10.01 -1.46 -22.94
C ASP A 63 -10.05 -2.99 -23.04
N HIS A 64 -8.91 -3.65 -22.76
CA HIS A 64 -8.84 -5.12 -22.73
C HIS A 64 -9.29 -5.67 -21.38
N ASP A 65 -10.43 -6.35 -21.36
CA ASP A 65 -11.08 -6.94 -20.17
C ASP A 65 -10.14 -7.80 -19.31
N ALA A 66 -9.28 -8.59 -19.96
CA ALA A 66 -8.32 -9.44 -19.29
C ALA A 66 -7.37 -8.63 -18.39
N LEU A 67 -7.00 -7.40 -18.77
CA LEU A 67 -6.11 -6.55 -18.00
C LEU A 67 -6.78 -6.03 -16.72
N ALA A 68 -8.10 -5.78 -16.74
CA ALA A 68 -8.85 -5.40 -15.55
C ALA A 68 -8.83 -6.52 -14.50
N TRP A 69 -9.05 -7.76 -14.92
CA TRP A 69 -8.96 -8.94 -14.04
C TRP A 69 -7.54 -9.20 -13.54
N ILE A 70 -6.52 -9.06 -14.40
CA ILE A 70 -5.12 -9.20 -13.99
C ILE A 70 -4.76 -8.14 -12.93
N ALA A 71 -5.13 -6.87 -13.16
CA ALA A 71 -4.89 -5.80 -12.19
C ALA A 71 -5.59 -6.09 -10.86
N PHE A 72 -6.83 -6.58 -10.88
CA PHE A 72 -7.55 -7.00 -9.68
C PHE A 72 -6.82 -8.11 -8.92
N VAL A 73 -6.43 -9.19 -9.62
CA VAL A 73 -5.71 -10.32 -9.01
C VAL A 73 -4.36 -9.88 -8.44
N LEU A 74 -3.65 -8.95 -9.09
CA LEU A 74 -2.41 -8.36 -8.57
C LEU A 74 -2.66 -7.49 -7.33
N LEU A 75 -3.81 -6.82 -7.24
CA LEU A 75 -4.14 -5.94 -6.13
C LEU A 75 -4.45 -6.73 -4.84
N LEU A 76 -4.90 -7.98 -4.93
CA LEU A 76 -5.15 -8.84 -3.77
C LEU A 76 -3.89 -9.12 -2.91
N PRO A 77 -2.76 -9.62 -3.47
CA PRO A 77 -1.54 -9.77 -2.69
C PRO A 77 -0.97 -8.42 -2.23
N VAL A 78 -1.15 -7.33 -3.00
CA VAL A 78 -0.78 -5.98 -2.54
C VAL A 78 -1.51 -5.63 -1.25
N ALA A 79 -2.83 -5.81 -1.21
CA ALA A 79 -3.65 -5.55 -0.04
C ALA A 79 -3.27 -6.46 1.15
N LEU A 80 -3.03 -7.75 0.90
CA LEU A 80 -2.61 -8.70 1.93
C LEU A 80 -1.26 -8.32 2.55
N LEU A 81 -0.24 -8.02 1.73
CA LEU A 81 1.06 -7.59 2.21
C LEU A 81 0.96 -6.27 2.98
N GLY A 82 0.12 -5.34 2.51
CA GLY A 82 -0.19 -4.09 3.21
C GLY A 82 -0.80 -4.34 4.60
N ALA A 83 -1.76 -5.26 4.70
CA ALA A 83 -2.36 -5.66 5.97
C ALA A 83 -1.35 -6.31 6.92
N VAL A 84 -0.45 -7.18 6.42
CA VAL A 84 0.63 -7.76 7.22
C VAL A 84 1.54 -6.67 7.80
N MET A 85 1.91 -5.66 7.01
CA MET A 85 2.71 -4.52 7.49
C MET A 85 1.94 -3.70 8.55
N LEU A 86 0.66 -3.44 8.33
CA LEU A 86 -0.20 -2.73 9.29
C LEU A 86 -0.29 -3.47 10.63
N LEU A 87 -0.47 -4.79 10.60
CA LEU A 87 -0.53 -5.63 11.80
C LEU A 87 0.80 -5.62 12.57
N ARG A 88 1.94 -5.60 11.86
CA ARG A 88 3.27 -5.49 12.47
C ARG A 88 3.56 -4.09 13.03
N TRP A 89 2.96 -3.05 12.47
CA TRP A 89 3.11 -1.67 12.94
C TRP A 89 2.27 -1.36 14.20
N LEU A 90 1.13 -2.05 14.40
CA LEU A 90 0.21 -1.75 15.50
C LEU A 90 0.83 -1.86 16.91
N PRO A 91 1.64 -2.89 17.24
CA PRO A 91 2.36 -2.95 18.52
C PRO A 91 3.34 -1.78 18.70
N VAL A 92 4.11 -1.43 17.66
CA VAL A 92 5.07 -0.33 17.66
C VAL A 92 4.39 1.01 18.01
N ARG A 93 3.18 1.24 17.49
CA ARG A 93 2.36 2.40 17.85
C ARG A 93 1.92 2.37 19.31
N ARG A 94 1.45 1.23 19.81
CA ARG A 94 0.97 1.08 21.19
C ARG A 94 2.09 1.38 22.19
N GLU A 95 3.30 0.90 21.92
CA GLU A 95 4.49 1.19 22.72
C GLU A 95 4.86 2.68 22.70
N ARG A 96 4.77 3.35 21.54
CA ARG A 96 4.98 4.80 21.44
C ARG A 96 3.98 5.59 22.29
N ALA A 97 2.72 5.17 22.35
CA ALA A 97 1.73 5.83 23.18
C ALA A 97 2.02 5.66 24.69
N ALA A 98 2.73 4.60 25.08
CA ALA A 98 3.07 4.29 26.46
C ALA A 98 4.42 4.88 26.91
N ALA A 99 5.36 5.17 26.00
CA ALA A 99 6.71 5.62 26.33
C ALA A 99 7.10 6.93 25.61
N ALA A 100 7.72 7.87 26.35
CA ALA A 100 8.19 9.16 25.82
C ALA A 100 9.55 9.09 25.08
N ALA A 101 10.07 7.89 24.79
CA ALA A 101 11.41 7.72 24.23
C ALA A 101 11.47 8.06 22.72
N THR A 102 12.46 8.88 22.35
CA THR A 102 12.73 9.36 20.98
C THR A 102 13.41 8.32 20.08
N ASP A 103 14.09 7.34 20.67
CA ASP A 103 14.77 6.28 19.93
C ASP A 103 13.84 5.07 19.77
N GLY A 104 13.59 4.67 18.54
CA GLY A 104 12.70 3.57 18.21
C GLY A 104 12.75 3.19 16.74
N PRO A 105 12.09 2.08 16.37
CA PRO A 105 12.10 1.56 15.00
C PRO A 105 11.64 2.64 13.99
N PRO A 106 12.17 2.65 12.75
CA PRO A 106 11.86 3.68 11.74
C PRO A 106 10.37 3.93 11.54
N GLU A 107 9.58 2.86 11.45
CA GLU A 107 8.12 2.88 11.25
C GLU A 107 7.31 3.46 12.42
N ARG A 108 7.94 3.66 13.59
CA ARG A 108 7.34 4.42 14.71
C ARG A 108 7.03 5.87 14.33
N HIS A 109 7.69 6.39 13.29
CA HIS A 109 7.54 7.76 12.81
C HIS A 109 6.47 7.91 11.72
N PHE A 110 5.77 6.83 11.36
CA PHE A 110 4.69 6.92 10.39
C PHE A 110 3.55 7.81 10.91
N PRO A 111 3.13 8.84 10.15
CA PRO A 111 1.98 9.65 10.53
C PRO A 111 0.71 8.79 10.50
N VAL A 112 0.00 8.72 11.64
CA VAL A 112 -1.19 7.86 11.79
C VAL A 112 -2.25 8.19 10.74
N VAL A 113 -2.46 9.48 10.46
CA VAL A 113 -3.43 9.93 9.44
C VAL A 113 -3.09 9.38 8.05
N VAL A 114 -1.80 9.28 7.71
CA VAL A 114 -1.33 8.73 6.43
C VAL A 114 -1.53 7.21 6.40
N VAL A 115 -1.22 6.50 7.49
CA VAL A 115 -1.45 5.05 7.59
C VAL A 115 -2.94 4.71 7.40
N LEU A 116 -3.81 5.42 8.12
CA LEU A 116 -5.26 5.20 8.03
C LEU A 116 -5.81 5.59 6.65
N GLY A 117 -5.41 6.75 6.13
CA GLY A 117 -5.81 7.21 4.80
C GLY A 117 -5.37 6.23 3.70
N HIS A 118 -4.13 5.77 3.75
CA HIS A 118 -3.62 4.74 2.85
C HIS A 118 -4.44 3.46 2.91
N GLY A 119 -4.75 2.96 4.11
CA GLY A 119 -5.57 1.75 4.28
C GLY A 119 -7.01 1.90 3.76
N VAL A 120 -7.67 3.02 4.06
CA VAL A 120 -9.03 3.31 3.57
C VAL A 120 -9.06 3.44 2.05
N PHE A 121 -8.12 4.18 1.47
CA PHE A 121 -8.03 4.32 0.02
C PHE A 121 -7.69 2.99 -0.66
N ALA A 122 -6.83 2.16 -0.07
CA ALA A 122 -6.54 0.82 -0.60
C ALA A 122 -7.80 -0.06 -0.67
N VAL A 123 -8.63 -0.08 0.40
CA VAL A 123 -9.90 -0.82 0.40
C VAL A 123 -10.85 -0.27 -0.67
N ALA A 124 -10.98 1.04 -0.77
CA ALA A 124 -11.82 1.67 -1.80
C ALA A 124 -11.33 1.34 -3.22
N THR A 125 -10.01 1.33 -3.46
CA THR A 125 -9.42 0.92 -4.74
C THR A 125 -9.78 -0.53 -5.07
N VAL A 126 -9.66 -1.46 -4.12
CA VAL A 126 -10.04 -2.87 -4.34
C VAL A 126 -11.51 -2.98 -4.77
N ILE A 127 -12.41 -2.28 -4.08
CA ILE A 127 -13.84 -2.29 -4.39
C ILE A 127 -14.11 -1.74 -5.80
N LEU A 128 -13.52 -0.59 -6.14
CA LEU A 128 -13.74 0.05 -7.44
C LEU A 128 -13.13 -0.73 -8.60
N VAL A 129 -11.95 -1.32 -8.40
CA VAL A 129 -11.31 -2.19 -9.40
C VAL A 129 -12.15 -3.44 -9.64
N LEU A 130 -12.65 -4.08 -8.57
CA LEU A 130 -13.56 -5.23 -8.69
C LEU A 130 -14.85 -4.86 -9.40
N ALA A 131 -15.50 -3.77 -9.00
CA ALA A 131 -16.74 -3.32 -9.63
C ALA A 131 -16.54 -3.05 -11.13
N THR A 132 -15.44 -2.40 -11.51
CA THR A 132 -15.08 -2.19 -12.92
C THR A 132 -14.84 -3.52 -13.65
N ALA A 133 -14.12 -4.48 -13.06
CA ALA A 133 -13.88 -5.78 -13.69
C ALA A 133 -15.19 -6.59 -13.90
N LEU A 134 -16.16 -6.44 -13.00
CA LEU A 134 -17.48 -7.05 -13.11
C LEU A 134 -18.35 -6.34 -14.16
N GLU A 135 -18.26 -5.01 -14.30
CA GLU A 135 -18.96 -4.24 -15.35
C GLU A 135 -18.57 -4.71 -16.75
N VAL A 136 -17.32 -5.09 -16.94
CA VAL A 136 -16.75 -5.50 -18.23
C VAL A 136 -17.04 -6.97 -18.58
N GLY A 137 -17.32 -7.82 -17.59
CA GLY A 137 -17.59 -9.25 -17.79
C GLY A 137 -19.06 -9.63 -18.06
N ASN A 138 -19.96 -8.65 -18.16
CA ASN A 138 -21.39 -8.82 -18.43
C ASN A 138 -21.76 -8.30 -19.81
#